data_AF-A0A7S3KQA8-F1
#
_entry.id   AF-A0A7S3KQA8-F1
#
_cell.length_a   1.000
_cell.length_b   1.000
_cell.length_c   1.000
_cell.angle_alpha   90.00
_cell.angle_beta   90.00
_cell.angle_gamma   90.00
#
_symmetry.space_group_name_H-M   'P 1'
#
loop_
_entity.id
_entity.type
_entity.pdbx_description
1 polymer ?
#
loop_
_entity_poly.entity_id
_entity_poly.type
_entity_poly.pdbx_seq_one_letter_code
_entity_poly.pdbx_strand_id
1 'polypeptide(L)'
;MRDRASHYKTDHILAVFGQDFAYLNAQKSFKNIDKLIYHFNKKYSHMKLVYSTPYDYVKAVHESKVKLPVQYDDMLPYASSPHDYWTGYYTSRANFKSLVKYSSEKFNSYSTLFAEDSLVDHSEEEE
;
A
#
# COMPACT_ATOMS: atom_id res chain seq x y z
N MET A 1 -16.30 12.41 -9.81
CA MET A 1 -14.95 12.98 -9.99
C MET A 1 -14.84 14.41 -9.46
N ARG A 2 -15.72 15.35 -9.82
CA ARG A 2 -15.67 16.73 -9.30
C ARG A 2 -15.82 16.82 -7.77
N ASP A 3 -16.79 16.09 -7.22
CA ASP A 3 -16.98 16.00 -5.76
C ASP A 3 -15.75 15.37 -5.07
N ARG A 4 -15.18 14.31 -5.66
CA ARG A 4 -13.92 13.76 -5.16
C ARG A 4 -12.79 14.79 -5.20
N ALA A 5 -12.68 15.58 -6.28
CA ALA A 5 -11.63 16.58 -6.48
C ALA A 5 -11.63 17.66 -5.38
N SER A 6 -12.80 18.08 -4.89
CA SER A 6 -12.89 19.14 -3.86
C SER A 6 -12.29 18.73 -2.51
N HIS A 7 -12.02 17.45 -2.30
CA HIS A 7 -11.39 16.91 -1.10
C HIS A 7 -9.86 16.78 -1.24
N TYR A 8 -9.27 17.12 -2.39
CA TYR A 8 -7.83 17.10 -2.63
C TYR A 8 -7.28 18.52 -2.84
N LYS A 9 -5.99 18.72 -2.54
CA LYS A 9 -5.31 20.01 -2.75
C LYS A 9 -4.71 20.19 -4.16
N THR A 10 -4.77 19.16 -5.01
CA THR A 10 -4.16 19.14 -6.34
C THR A 10 -5.17 18.76 -7.41
N ASP A 11 -4.85 19.06 -8.67
CA ASP A 11 -5.66 18.68 -9.84
C ASP A 11 -5.47 17.20 -10.25
N HIS A 12 -4.69 16.43 -9.48
CA HIS A 12 -4.44 15.02 -9.72
C HIS A 12 -5.35 14.18 -8.82
N ILE A 13 -6.12 13.27 -9.41
CA ILE A 13 -7.00 12.36 -8.68
C ILE A 13 -6.62 10.91 -9.00
N LEU A 14 -6.27 10.16 -7.96
CA LEU A 14 -5.94 8.74 -8.09
C LEU A 14 -7.20 7.89 -8.24
N ALA A 15 -7.47 7.33 -9.42
CA ALA A 15 -8.52 6.34 -9.61
C ALA A 15 -7.94 4.92 -9.44
N VAL A 16 -8.35 4.22 -8.37
CA VAL A 16 -7.94 2.83 -8.16
C VAL A 16 -8.88 1.91 -8.96
N PHE A 17 -8.32 1.19 -9.92
CA PHE A 17 -9.04 0.23 -10.75
C PHE A 17 -8.65 -1.19 -10.34
N GLY A 18 -9.44 -1.80 -9.46
CA GLY A 18 -9.21 -3.15 -8.95
C GLY A 18 -10.11 -3.47 -7.77
N GLN A 19 -10.01 -4.72 -7.31
CA GLN A 19 -10.65 -5.27 -6.12
C GLN A 19 -9.98 -6.61 -5.78
N ASP A 20 -10.42 -7.26 -4.72
CA ASP A 20 -9.98 -8.60 -4.34
C ASP A 20 -10.07 -9.56 -5.53
N PHE A 21 -8.94 -10.22 -5.83
CA PHE A 21 -8.81 -11.18 -6.94
C PHE A 21 -9.24 -10.64 -8.32
N ALA A 22 -9.14 -9.32 -8.55
CA ALA A 22 -9.34 -8.73 -9.86
C ALA A 22 -8.25 -9.17 -10.87
N TYR A 23 -8.49 -8.90 -12.15
CA TYR A 23 -7.54 -9.15 -13.25
C TYR A 23 -7.16 -10.62 -13.53
N LEU A 24 -7.90 -11.61 -13.03
CA LEU A 24 -7.73 -13.01 -13.46
C LEU A 24 -7.79 -13.17 -15.00
N ASN A 25 -8.63 -12.36 -15.65
CA ASN A 25 -8.52 -12.09 -17.08
C ASN A 25 -8.14 -10.62 -17.29
N ALA A 26 -6.83 -10.36 -17.26
CA ALA A 26 -6.27 -9.03 -17.43
C ALA A 26 -6.63 -8.43 -18.80
N GLN A 27 -6.61 -9.22 -19.86
CA GLN A 27 -6.92 -8.76 -21.22
C GLN A 27 -8.31 -8.13 -21.31
N LYS A 28 -9.33 -8.76 -20.73
CA LYS A 28 -10.70 -8.20 -20.70
C LYS A 28 -10.75 -6.87 -19.95
N SER A 29 -10.03 -6.77 -18.83
CA SER A 29 -10.01 -5.60 -17.97
C SER A 29 -9.32 -4.42 -18.66
N PHE A 30 -8.11 -4.62 -19.17
CA PHE A 30 -7.35 -3.59 -19.87
C PHE A 30 -8.06 -3.15 -21.16
N LYS A 31 -8.65 -4.06 -21.93
CA LYS A 31 -9.44 -3.69 -23.12
C LYS A 31 -10.60 -2.74 -22.79
N ASN A 32 -11.23 -2.90 -21.63
CA ASN A 32 -12.30 -2.01 -21.20
C ASN A 32 -11.77 -0.66 -20.70
N ILE A 33 -10.63 -0.67 -19.99
CA ILE A 33 -9.98 0.56 -19.53
C ILE A 33 -9.45 1.38 -20.71
N ASP A 34 -8.87 0.74 -21.73
CA ASP A 34 -8.41 1.41 -22.96
C ASP A 34 -9.56 2.15 -23.66
N LYS A 35 -10.70 1.47 -23.82
CA LYS A 35 -11.92 2.09 -24.37
C LYS A 35 -12.40 3.25 -23.51
N LEU A 36 -12.41 3.09 -22.19
CA LEU A 36 -12.79 4.14 -21.27
C LEU A 36 -11.88 5.37 -21.41
N ILE A 37 -10.56 5.19 -21.39
CA ILE A 37 -9.56 6.25 -21.57
C ILE A 37 -9.77 6.96 -22.91
N TYR A 38 -9.91 6.19 -24.00
CA TYR A 38 -10.12 6.74 -25.34
C TYR A 38 -11.38 7.61 -25.40
N HIS A 39 -12.53 7.08 -24.99
CA HIS A 39 -13.80 7.81 -25.06
C HIS A 39 -13.87 8.98 -24.07
N PHE A 40 -13.28 8.82 -22.87
CA PHE A 40 -13.22 9.88 -21.87
C PHE A 40 -12.40 11.07 -22.38
N ASN A 41 -11.19 10.84 -22.86
CA ASN A 41 -10.30 11.88 -23.34
C ASN A 41 -10.81 12.55 -24.63
N LYS A 42 -11.60 11.84 -25.45
CA LYS A 42 -12.28 12.43 -26.62
C LYS A 42 -13.44 13.35 -26.22
N LYS A 43 -14.15 13.03 -25.14
CA LYS A 43 -15.35 13.77 -24.70
C LYS A 43 -15.01 14.99 -23.84
N TYR A 44 -13.99 14.90 -22.99
CA TYR A 44 -13.64 15.94 -22.03
C TYR A 44 -12.30 16.57 -22.38
N SER A 45 -12.31 17.83 -22.80
CA SER A 45 -11.10 18.60 -23.12
C SER A 45 -10.36 19.17 -21.89
N HIS A 46 -11.06 19.33 -20.77
CA HIS A 46 -10.55 19.93 -19.54
C HIS A 46 -10.06 18.90 -18.51
N MET A 47 -10.09 17.61 -18.85
CA MET A 47 -9.62 16.53 -17.98
C MET A 47 -8.88 15.49 -18.82
N LYS A 48 -7.88 14.85 -18.22
CA LYS A 48 -7.13 13.77 -18.86
C LYS A 48 -7.12 12.54 -17.97
N LEU A 49 -7.64 11.43 -18.49
CA LEU A 49 -7.54 10.12 -17.88
C LEU A 49 -6.36 9.38 -18.50
N VAL A 50 -5.49 8.83 -17.66
CA VAL A 50 -4.28 8.10 -18.09
C VAL A 50 -4.11 6.85 -17.24
N TYR A 51 -3.43 5.84 -17.80
CA TYR A 51 -2.81 4.83 -16.96
C TYR A 51 -1.73 5.48 -16.10
N SER A 52 -1.61 5.02 -14.86
CA SER A 52 -0.67 5.55 -13.90
C SER A 52 -0.34 4.49 -12.86
N THR A 53 0.71 4.73 -12.10
CA THR A 53 1.10 3.96 -10.93
C THR A 53 0.97 4.82 -9.67
N PRO A 54 0.91 4.24 -8.47
CA PRO A 54 0.96 5.03 -7.23
C PRO A 54 2.17 5.97 -7.15
N TYR A 55 3.32 5.53 -7.68
CA TYR A 55 4.53 6.35 -7.77
C TYR A 55 4.31 7.60 -8.65
N ASP A 56 3.81 7.42 -9.88
CA ASP A 56 3.59 8.54 -10.81
C ASP A 56 2.59 9.55 -10.26
N TYR A 57 1.54 9.08 -9.56
CA TYR A 57 0.58 9.95 -8.89
C TYR A 57 1.23 10.77 -7.77
N VAL A 58 1.98 10.12 -6.86
CA VAL A 58 2.66 10.83 -5.76
C VAL A 58 3.70 11.81 -6.31
N LYS A 59 4.42 11.44 -7.37
CA LYS A 59 5.34 12.34 -8.08
C LYS A 59 4.62 13.57 -8.61
N ALA A 60 3.50 13.42 -9.30
CA ALA A 60 2.72 14.55 -9.82
C ALA A 60 2.17 15.45 -8.69
N VAL A 61 1.73 14.85 -7.57
CA VAL A 61 1.32 15.59 -6.37
C VAL A 61 2.50 16.38 -5.80
N HIS A 62 3.69 15.79 -5.71
CA HIS A 62 4.88 16.48 -5.23
C HIS A 62 5.29 17.65 -6.15
N GLU A 63 5.26 17.43 -7.47
CA GLU A 63 5.59 18.44 -8.49
C GLU A 63 4.60 19.62 -8.51
N SER A 64 3.38 19.43 -8.01
CA SER A 64 2.41 20.52 -7.84
C SER A 64 2.79 21.53 -6.74
N LYS A 65 3.81 21.22 -5.91
CA LYS A 65 4.37 22.10 -4.86
C LYS A 65 3.33 22.62 -3.86
N VAL A 66 2.23 21.90 -3.66
CA VAL A 66 1.23 22.24 -2.65
C VAL A 66 1.71 21.93 -1.23
N LYS A 67 1.30 22.74 -0.26
CA LYS A 67 1.60 22.49 1.16
C LYS A 67 0.59 21.49 1.74
N LEU A 68 1.04 20.26 1.99
CA LEU A 68 0.28 19.23 2.70
C LEU A 68 0.38 19.43 4.22
N PRO A 69 -0.68 19.11 4.99
CA PRO A 69 -0.62 19.11 6.45
C PRO A 69 0.30 17.98 6.94
N VAL A 70 0.90 18.18 8.12
CA VAL A 70 1.68 17.15 8.81
C VAL A 70 0.74 16.43 9.78
N GLN A 71 0.78 15.10 9.78
CA GLN A 71 0.05 14.23 10.71
C GLN A 71 1.06 13.41 11.52
N TYR A 72 0.88 13.34 12.84
CA TYR A 72 1.80 12.64 13.74
C TYR A 72 1.20 11.37 14.36
N ASP A 73 -0.12 11.33 14.51
CA ASP A 73 -0.79 10.22 15.18
C ASP A 73 -0.94 9.00 14.26
N ASP A 74 -1.23 7.86 14.87
CA ASP A 74 -1.66 6.67 14.15
C ASP A 74 -3.14 6.78 13.68
N MET A 75 -3.62 5.74 13.01
CA MET A 75 -5.01 5.65 12.54
C MET A 75 -5.80 4.58 13.31
N LEU A 76 -5.48 4.34 14.58
CA LEU A 76 -6.12 3.33 15.42
C LEU A 76 -6.94 3.97 16.55
N PRO A 77 -8.06 3.35 16.96
CA PRO A 77 -8.71 2.19 16.36
C PRO A 77 -9.51 2.55 15.09
N TYR A 78 -9.52 1.64 14.11
CA TYR A 78 -10.35 1.80 12.93
C TYR A 78 -11.82 1.46 13.24
N ALA A 79 -12.74 2.29 12.74
CA ALA A 79 -14.17 2.04 12.77
C ALA A 79 -14.78 2.25 11.39
N SER A 80 -15.54 1.28 10.90
CA SER A 80 -16.23 1.37 9.60
C SER A 80 -17.57 2.11 9.69
N SER A 81 -18.13 2.23 10.90
CA SER A 81 -19.41 2.86 11.23
C SER A 81 -19.36 3.34 12.69
N PRO A 82 -20.24 4.24 13.18
CA PRO A 82 -20.15 4.82 14.53
C PRO A 82 -20.07 3.83 15.70
N HIS A 83 -20.50 2.59 15.51
CA HIS A 83 -20.46 1.54 16.55
C HIS A 83 -19.71 0.27 16.12
N ASP A 84 -19.02 0.30 14.97
CA ASP A 84 -18.32 -0.86 14.39
C ASP A 84 -16.80 -0.69 14.51
N TYR A 85 -16.29 -0.76 15.74
CA TYR A 85 -14.85 -0.66 16.02
C TYR A 85 -14.14 -2.00 15.82
N TRP A 86 -13.07 -1.98 15.04
CA TRP A 86 -12.31 -3.18 14.69
C TRP A 86 -11.24 -3.47 15.75
N THR A 87 -11.59 -3.48 17.03
CA THR A 87 -10.64 -3.76 18.12
C THR A 87 -10.60 -5.25 18.50
N GLY A 88 -11.61 -6.03 18.10
CA GLY A 88 -11.67 -7.47 18.41
C GLY A 88 -10.49 -8.27 17.85
N TYR A 89 -9.96 -7.90 16.68
CA TYR A 89 -8.83 -8.61 16.07
C TYR A 89 -7.52 -8.46 16.86
N TYR A 90 -7.44 -7.53 17.81
CA TYR A 90 -6.30 -7.41 18.73
C TYR A 90 -6.15 -8.67 19.59
N THR A 91 -7.25 -9.35 19.92
CA THR A 91 -7.23 -10.57 20.78
C THR A 91 -7.63 -11.85 20.03
N SER A 92 -8.35 -11.76 18.91
CA SER A 92 -8.73 -12.93 18.11
C SER A 92 -7.55 -13.85 17.79
N ARG A 93 -7.72 -15.17 17.98
CA ARG A 93 -6.68 -16.20 17.77
C ARG A 93 -5.41 -15.99 18.61
N ALA A 94 -5.57 -15.77 19.92
CA ALA A 94 -4.48 -15.51 20.87
C ALA A 94 -3.33 -16.54 20.81
N ASN A 95 -3.62 -17.84 20.72
CA ASN A 95 -2.60 -18.89 20.62
C ASN A 95 -1.69 -18.69 19.39
N PHE A 96 -2.28 -18.32 18.25
CA PHE A 96 -1.52 -18.06 17.03
C PHE A 96 -0.67 -16.79 17.13
N LYS A 97 -1.21 -15.73 17.74
CA LYS A 97 -0.42 -14.51 18.03
C LYS A 97 0.77 -14.80 18.95
N SER A 98 0.57 -15.64 19.97
CA SER A 98 1.66 -16.09 20.86
C SER A 98 2.71 -16.89 20.10
N LEU A 99 2.28 -17.80 19.22
CA LEU A 99 3.18 -18.58 18.39
C LEU A 99 4.04 -17.69 17.48
N VAL A 100 3.44 -16.69 16.80
CA VAL A 100 4.19 -15.74 15.97
C VAL A 100 5.26 -15.01 16.77
N LYS A 101 4.94 -14.54 17.99
CA LYS A 101 5.91 -13.86 18.85
C LYS A 101 7.06 -14.79 19.26
N TYR A 102 6.75 -16.01 19.69
CA TYR A 102 7.74 -17.01 20.05
C TYR A 102 8.65 -17.38 18.87
N SER A 103 8.07 -17.65 17.70
CA SER A 103 8.83 -17.98 16.49
C SER A 103 9.72 -16.82 16.04
N SER A 104 9.26 -15.57 16.15
CA SER A 104 10.07 -14.39 15.83
C SER A 104 11.27 -14.23 16.77
N GLU A 105 11.09 -14.49 18.06
CA GLU A 105 12.19 -14.48 19.04
C GLU A 105 13.25 -15.52 18.68
N LYS A 106 12.83 -16.78 18.48
CA LYS A 106 13.75 -17.87 18.13
C LYS A 106 14.47 -17.63 16.81
N PHE A 107 13.75 -17.12 15.80
CA PHE A 107 14.34 -16.79 14.51
C PHE A 107 15.47 -15.75 14.64
N ASN A 108 15.26 -14.71 15.45
CA ASN A 108 16.28 -13.70 15.71
C ASN A 108 17.50 -14.31 16.41
N SER A 109 17.29 -15.07 17.49
CA SER A 109 18.39 -15.75 18.20
C SER A 109 19.21 -16.67 17.29
N TYR A 110 18.54 -17.47 16.46
CA TYR A 110 19.24 -18.35 15.52
C TYR A 110 19.99 -17.60 14.43
N SER A 111 19.45 -16.48 13.95
CA SER A 111 20.13 -15.64 12.97
C SER A 111 21.41 -15.02 13.56
N THR A 112 21.37 -14.59 14.82
CA THR A 112 22.58 -14.11 15.53
C THR A 112 23.61 -15.22 15.72
N LEU A 113 23.20 -16.39 16.20
CA LEU A 113 24.11 -17.53 16.40
C LEU A 113 24.74 -17.99 15.08
N PHE A 114 23.95 -18.08 14.01
CA PHE A 114 24.46 -18.45 12.69
C PHE A 114 25.44 -17.43 12.13
N ALA A 115 25.20 -16.13 12.35
CA ALA A 115 26.12 -15.09 11.93
C ALA A 115 27.44 -15.16 12.73
N GLU A 116 27.40 -15.46 14.02
CA GLU A 116 28.59 -15.67 14.85
C GLU A 116 29.40 -16.87 14.36
N ASP A 117 28.74 -18.00 14.16
CA ASP A 117 29.33 -19.24 13.63
C ASP A 117 30.03 -18.99 12.27
N SER A 118 29.34 -18.31 11.35
CA SER A 118 29.88 -17.98 10.02
C SER A 118 31.11 -17.05 10.09
N LEU A 119 31.16 -16.15 11.09
CA LEU A 119 32.31 -15.25 11.29
C LEU A 119 33.50 -15.98 11.90
N VAL A 120 33.26 -16.94 12.81
CA VAL A 120 34.30 -17.78 13.41
C VAL A 120 34.93 -18.66 12.32
N ASP A 121 34.12 -19.34 11.51
CA ASP A 121 34.60 -20.17 10.40
C ASP A 121 35.50 -19.38 9.43
N HIS A 122 35.11 -18.15 9.07
CA HIS A 122 35.95 -17.31 8.20
C HIS A 122 37.26 -16.85 8.85
N SER A 123 37.30 -16.70 10.18
CA SER A 123 38.53 -16.33 10.88
C SER A 123 39.52 -17.50 11.00
N GLU A 124 39.04 -18.74 11.06
CA GLU A 124 39.88 -19.95 11.09
C GLU A 124 40.44 -20.31 9.70
N GLU A 125 39.81 -19.87 8.60
CA GLU A 125 40.31 -20.05 7.23
C GLU A 125 41.40 -19.03 6.82
N GLU A 126 41.57 -17.92 7.56
CA GLU A 126 42.56 -16.87 7.29
C GLU A 126 43.89 -17.02 8.06
N GLU A 127 44.02 -17.98 8.99
CA GLU A 127 45.29 -18.39 9.66
C GLU A 127 46.00 -19.55 8.96
#